data_AF-A0A7V0MZC1-F1
#
_entry.id   AF-A0A7V0MZC1-F1
#
_cell.length_a   1.000
_cell.length_b   1.000
_cell.length_c   1.000
_cell.angle_alpha   90.00
_cell.angle_beta   90.00
_cell.angle_gamma   90.00
#
_symmetry.space_group_name_H-M   'P 1'
#
loop_
_entity.id
_entity.type
_entity.pdbx_description
1 polymer ?
#
loop_
_entity_poly.entity_id
_entity_poly.type
_entity_poly.pdbx_seq_one_letter_code
_entity_poly.pdbx_strand_id
1 'polypeptide(L)'
;MEQDLFYYSGEEIKKRANFPLSFPAYLPPGYIFQGGEIIERERTVKLIYTDGLEVIILFQRPYTDILMRKNQWIKWGNLRVRFKESPHGKVFTWNKDKKTFVLIGELPLEEFVKIIQSIK
;
A
#
# COMPACT_ATOMS: atom_id res chain seq x y z
N MET A 1 12.99 -0.52 22.99
CA MET A 1 12.50 -1.80 22.43
C MET A 1 12.63 -1.69 20.94
N GLU A 2 13.59 -2.40 20.36
CA GLU A 2 13.71 -2.59 18.91
C GLU A 2 12.42 -3.18 18.36
N GLN A 3 12.00 -2.68 17.20
CA GLN A 3 10.94 -3.30 16.42
C GLN A 3 11.60 -4.38 15.58
N ASP A 4 11.25 -5.65 15.79
CA ASP A 4 11.72 -6.73 14.94
C ASP A 4 11.02 -6.63 13.57
N LEU A 5 11.60 -5.84 12.67
CA LEU A 5 11.17 -5.75 11.28
C LEU A 5 11.82 -6.89 10.49
N PHE A 6 11.07 -7.97 10.35
CA PHE A 6 11.50 -9.09 9.50
C PHE A 6 11.02 -8.87 8.07
N TYR A 7 11.96 -8.87 7.15
CA TYR A 7 11.69 -8.95 5.72
C TYR A 7 11.34 -10.39 5.34
N TYR A 8 10.31 -10.53 4.50
CA TYR A 8 9.82 -11.80 3.99
C TYR A 8 9.73 -11.75 2.47
N SER A 9 10.09 -12.85 1.82
CA SER A 9 9.82 -13.04 0.40
C SER A 9 8.31 -13.03 0.12
N GLY A 10 7.95 -12.91 -1.15
CA GLY A 10 6.55 -12.86 -1.58
C GLY A 10 5.72 -14.10 -1.23
N GLU A 11 6.33 -15.28 -1.14
CA GLU A 11 5.63 -16.50 -0.72
C GLU A 11 5.50 -16.59 0.81
N GLU A 12 6.55 -16.20 1.53
CA GLU A 12 6.57 -16.24 2.99
C GLU A 12 5.56 -15.26 3.59
N ILE A 13 5.44 -14.06 3.03
CA ILE A 13 4.52 -13.06 3.57
C ILE A 13 3.07 -13.47 3.40
N LYS A 14 2.73 -14.16 2.30
CA LYS A 14 1.39 -14.72 2.08
C LYS A 14 1.05 -15.81 3.09
N LYS A 15 2.03 -16.61 3.52
CA LYS A 15 1.85 -17.67 4.52
C LYS A 15 1.77 -17.13 5.95
N ARG A 16 2.51 -16.06 6.26
CA ARG A 16 2.62 -15.51 7.62
C ARG A 16 1.56 -14.46 7.96
N ALA A 17 0.99 -13.78 6.96
CA ALA A 17 -0.06 -12.81 7.21
C ALA A 17 -1.29 -13.47 7.87
N ASN A 18 -1.76 -12.89 8.98
CA ASN A 18 -2.92 -13.37 9.73
C ASN A 18 -4.27 -12.88 9.16
N PHE A 19 -4.26 -12.31 7.95
CA PHE A 19 -5.44 -11.95 7.19
C PHE A 19 -5.15 -12.07 5.68
N PRO A 20 -6.18 -12.26 4.83
CA PRO A 20 -5.97 -12.38 3.38
C PRO A 20 -5.34 -11.11 2.81
N LEU A 21 -4.21 -11.23 2.12
CA LEU A 21 -3.55 -10.09 1.47
C LEU A 21 -4.16 -9.79 0.10
N SER A 22 -4.31 -8.51 -0.21
CA SER A 22 -4.66 -8.02 -1.55
C SER A 22 -3.42 -7.51 -2.26
N PHE A 23 -3.26 -7.87 -3.53
CA PHE A 23 -2.16 -7.44 -4.39
C PHE A 23 -2.72 -6.65 -5.59
N PRO A 24 -2.04 -5.59 -6.06
CA PRO A 24 -2.38 -4.95 -7.31
C PRO A 24 -2.29 -5.93 -8.47
N ALA A 25 -3.31 -5.98 -9.33
CA ALA A 25 -3.24 -6.71 -10.59
C ALA A 25 -2.48 -5.91 -11.67
N TYR A 26 -2.29 -4.60 -11.46
CA TYR A 26 -1.52 -3.71 -12.31
C TYR A 26 -0.38 -3.08 -11.52
N LEU A 27 0.79 -3.06 -12.15
CA LEU A 27 1.93 -2.24 -11.76
C LEU A 27 2.42 -1.51 -13.01
N PRO A 28 3.00 -0.29 -12.86
CA PRO A 28 3.65 0.38 -13.97
C PRO A 28 4.76 -0.50 -14.57
N PRO A 29 5.10 -0.34 -15.86
CA PRO A 29 6.16 -1.13 -16.49
C PRO A 29 7.46 -1.09 -15.70
N GLY A 30 8.12 -2.24 -15.54
CA GLY A 30 9.37 -2.38 -14.80
C GLY A 30 9.20 -2.71 -13.32
N TYR A 31 8.10 -2.29 -12.68
CA TYR A 31 7.87 -2.60 -11.27
C TYR A 31 7.53 -4.08 -11.07
N ILE A 32 8.25 -4.70 -10.13
CA ILE A 32 8.01 -6.06 -9.69
C ILE A 32 7.73 -6.10 -8.19
N PHE A 33 7.00 -7.13 -7.75
CA PHE A 33 6.83 -7.40 -6.34
C PHE A 33 8.12 -8.00 -5.76
N GLN A 34 8.73 -7.31 -4.80
CA GLN A 34 9.98 -7.74 -4.18
C GLN A 34 9.72 -8.63 -2.96
N GLY A 35 8.78 -8.22 -2.11
CA GLY A 35 8.50 -8.87 -0.82
C GLY A 35 7.84 -7.90 0.14
N GLY A 36 8.02 -8.11 1.44
CA GLY A 36 7.43 -7.19 2.41
C GLY A 36 7.77 -7.47 3.87
N GLU A 37 7.11 -6.74 4.75
CA GLU A 37 7.30 -6.80 6.21
C GLU A 37 5.95 -6.96 6.91
N ILE A 38 5.95 -7.66 8.05
CA ILE A 38 4.80 -7.76 8.94
C ILE A 38 5.08 -6.91 10.18
N ILE A 39 4.23 -5.92 10.42
CA ILE A 39 4.26 -5.06 11.60
C ILE A 39 3.22 -5.60 12.58
N GLU A 40 3.63 -6.55 13.43
CA GLU A 40 2.72 -7.36 14.24
C GLU A 40 1.82 -6.54 15.16
N ARG A 41 2.40 -5.55 15.87
CA ARG A 41 1.65 -4.68 16.80
C ARG A 41 0.49 -3.95 16.14
N GLU A 42 0.63 -3.64 14.86
CA GLU A 42 -0.36 -2.87 14.11
C GLU A 42 -1.23 -3.75 13.21
N ARG A 43 -1.03 -5.08 13.20
CA ARG A 43 -1.63 -6.02 12.23
C ARG A 43 -1.54 -5.49 10.81
N THR A 44 -0.40 -4.91 10.47
CA THR A 44 -0.17 -4.22 9.20
C THR A 44 0.87 -4.97 8.41
N VAL A 45 0.61 -5.15 7.12
CA VAL A 45 1.54 -5.74 6.18
C VAL A 45 1.97 -4.68 5.19
N LYS A 46 3.29 -4.50 5.07
CA LYS A 46 3.94 -3.63 4.10
C LYS A 46 4.38 -4.48 2.92
N LEU A 47 3.87 -4.20 1.72
CA LEU A 47 4.31 -4.81 0.47
C LEU A 47 5.18 -3.82 -0.30
N ILE A 48 6.29 -4.30 -0.85
CA ILE A 48 7.30 -3.50 -1.54
C ILE A 48 7.35 -3.91 -3.01
N TYR A 49 7.23 -2.91 -3.89
CA TYR A 49 7.38 -3.07 -5.33
C TYR A 49 8.46 -2.09 -5.82
N THR A 50 9.29 -2.52 -6.75
CA THR A 50 10.37 -1.68 -7.28
C THR A 50 10.68 -2.03 -8.73
N ASP A 51 11.14 -1.05 -9.49
CA ASP A 51 11.73 -1.22 -10.82
C ASP A 51 13.28 -1.21 -10.80
N GLY A 52 13.86 -1.17 -9.60
CA GLY A 52 15.32 -1.06 -9.39
C GLY A 52 15.82 0.36 -9.16
N LEU A 53 15.00 1.39 -9.41
CA LEU A 53 15.32 2.80 -9.15
C LEU A 53 14.36 3.39 -8.12
N GLU A 54 13.07 3.18 -8.33
CA GLU A 54 11.99 3.75 -7.55
C GLU A 54 11.25 2.66 -6.77
N VAL A 55 10.55 3.07 -5.71
CA VAL A 55 9.83 2.14 -4.83
C VAL A 55 8.38 2.57 -4.64
N ILE A 56 7.47 1.60 -4.75
CA ILE A 56 6.08 1.71 -4.35
C ILE A 56 5.89 0.86 -3.09
N ILE A 57 5.29 1.46 -2.07
CA ILE A 57 4.96 0.78 -0.82
C ILE A 57 3.45 0.72 -0.67
N LEU A 58 2.91 -0.50 -0.52
CA LEU A 58 1.51 -0.73 -0.19
C LEU A 58 1.40 -1.31 1.21
N PHE A 59 0.91 -0.50 2.15
CA PHE A 59 0.44 -1.00 3.43
C PHE A 59 -1.00 -1.48 3.32
N GLN A 60 -1.29 -2.58 4.00
CA GLN A 60 -2.65 -3.05 4.19
C GLN A 60 -2.84 -3.61 5.60
N ARG A 61 -4.05 -3.46 6.14
CA ARG A 61 -4.45 -3.97 7.45
C ARG A 61 -5.95 -4.21 7.51
N PRO A 62 -6.46 -4.98 8.49
CA PRO A 62 -7.89 -5.01 8.79
C PRO A 62 -8.42 -3.59 9.02
N TYR A 63 -9.69 -3.38 8.64
CA TYR A 63 -10.34 -2.07 8.64
C TYR A 63 -10.07 -1.28 9.91
N THR A 64 -9.61 -0.05 9.73
CA THR A 64 -9.46 0.95 10.77
C THR A 64 -9.70 2.33 10.17
N ASP A 65 -10.25 3.26 10.95
CA ASP A 65 -10.39 4.64 10.48
C ASP A 65 -9.06 5.38 10.70
N ILE A 66 -8.25 5.48 9.64
CA ILE A 66 -6.99 6.23 9.67
C ILE A 66 -7.31 7.72 9.57
N LEU A 67 -7.27 8.41 10.71
CA LEU A 67 -7.33 9.87 10.78
C LEU A 67 -6.04 10.48 10.22
N MET A 68 -6.02 10.77 8.91
CA MET A 68 -4.92 11.53 8.31
C MET A 68 -5.12 13.02 8.54
N ARG A 69 -4.19 13.69 9.22
CA ARG A 69 -4.17 15.16 9.30
C ARG A 69 -3.82 15.76 7.92
N LYS A 70 -4.44 16.89 7.57
CA LYS A 70 -4.16 17.66 6.33
C LYS A 70 -4.27 16.83 5.04
N ASN A 71 -5.26 15.94 4.96
CA ASN A 71 -5.56 15.23 3.72
C ASN A 71 -6.55 16.01 2.83
N GLN A 72 -6.54 15.71 1.54
CA GLN A 72 -7.55 16.12 0.59
C GLN A 72 -8.31 14.88 0.13
N TRP A 73 -9.60 15.03 -0.14
CA TRP A 73 -10.35 13.98 -0.82
C TRP A 73 -10.18 14.14 -2.32
N ILE A 74 -9.79 13.06 -3.00
CA ILE A 74 -9.83 13.00 -4.45
C ILE A 74 -10.83 11.94 -4.89
N LYS A 75 -11.59 12.29 -5.94
CA LYS A 75 -12.57 11.42 -6.58
C LYS A 75 -12.19 11.22 -8.05
N TRP A 76 -12.01 9.96 -8.46
CA TRP A 76 -11.83 9.57 -9.86
C TRP A 76 -12.90 8.56 -10.25
N GLY A 77 -13.93 9.00 -10.96
CA GLY A 77 -15.11 8.16 -11.21
C GLY A 77 -15.73 7.71 -9.89
N ASN A 78 -15.75 6.40 -9.64
CA ASN A 78 -16.27 5.80 -8.41
C ASN A 78 -15.20 5.63 -7.31
N LEU A 79 -13.93 5.88 -7.62
CA LEU A 79 -12.84 5.80 -6.65
C LEU A 79 -12.84 7.06 -5.77
N ARG A 80 -12.92 6.88 -4.45
CA ARG A 80 -12.78 7.96 -3.48
C ARG A 80 -11.65 7.63 -2.51
N VAL A 81 -10.59 8.44 -2.52
CA VAL A 81 -9.41 8.23 -1.68
C VAL A 81 -9.02 9.51 -0.95
N ARG A 82 -8.41 9.35 0.22
CA ARG A 82 -7.69 10.43 0.90
C ARG A 82 -6.29 10.52 0.29
N PHE A 83 -5.84 11.72 0.00
CA PHE A 83 -4.55 12.03 -0.60
C PHE A 83 -3.82 13.06 0.24
N LYS A 84 -2.50 12.92 0.32
CA LYS A 84 -1.59 13.99 0.75
C LYS A 84 -0.25 13.84 0.02
N GLU A 85 0.43 14.95 -0.18
CA GLU A 85 1.86 14.93 -0.50
C GLU A 85 2.67 14.84 0.80
N SER A 86 3.82 14.19 0.71
CA SER A 86 4.78 14.08 1.81
C SER A 86 6.21 14.20 1.26
N PRO A 87 7.21 14.45 2.13
CA PRO A 87 8.62 14.43 1.71
C PRO A 87 9.10 13.09 1.13
N HIS A 88 8.32 12.01 1.29
CA HIS A 88 8.62 10.66 0.82
C HIS A 88 7.69 10.23 -0.33
N GLY A 89 7.12 11.21 -1.04
CA GLY A 89 6.22 10.98 -2.17
C GLY A 89 4.74 11.17 -1.84
N LYS A 90 3.90 10.71 -2.78
CA LYS A 90 2.44 10.83 -2.71
C LYS A 90 1.87 9.72 -1.86
N VAL A 91 0.96 10.06 -0.96
CA VAL A 91 0.33 9.10 -0.04
C VAL A 91 -1.17 9.06 -0.29
N PHE A 92 -1.66 7.87 -0.63
CA PHE A 92 -3.08 7.59 -0.80
C PHE A 92 -3.57 6.68 0.32
N THR A 93 -4.78 6.91 0.81
CA THR A 93 -5.41 6.07 1.83
C THR A 93 -6.88 5.86 1.53
N TRP A 94 -7.32 4.61 1.57
CA TRP A 94 -8.70 4.25 1.32
C TRP A 94 -9.09 2.97 2.04
N ASN A 95 -10.40 2.75 2.13
CA ASN A 95 -10.98 1.54 2.68
C ASN A 95 -11.66 0.76 1.55
N LYS A 96 -11.45 -0.56 1.52
CA LYS A 96 -12.11 -1.48 0.59
C LYS A 96 -12.16 -2.88 1.21
N ASP A 97 -13.26 -3.60 1.06
CA ASP A 97 -13.43 -5.00 1.48
C ASP A 97 -12.92 -5.32 2.91
N LYS A 98 -13.35 -4.49 3.88
CA LYS A 98 -12.97 -4.58 5.31
C LYS A 98 -11.47 -4.45 5.57
N LYS A 99 -10.72 -3.83 4.65
CA LYS A 99 -9.31 -3.48 4.80
C LYS A 99 -9.12 -1.98 4.64
N THR A 100 -8.06 -1.51 5.27
CA THR A 100 -7.52 -0.17 5.05
C THR A 100 -6.19 -0.28 4.34
N PHE A 101 -6.02 0.54 3.31
CA PHE A 101 -4.84 0.56 2.46
C PHE A 101 -4.15 1.91 2.56
N VAL A 102 -2.82 1.90 2.52
CA VAL A 102 -2.00 3.10 2.32
C VAL A 102 -1.02 2.81 1.19
N LEU A 103 -1.03 3.62 0.14
CA LEU A 103 -0.13 3.49 -1.00
C LEU A 103 0.78 4.71 -1.06
N ILE A 104 2.09 4.47 -1.16
CA ILE A 104 3.13 5.49 -1.15
C ILE A 104 4.06 5.27 -2.33
N GLY A 105 4.48 6.34 -2.99
CA GLY A 105 5.54 6.31 -4.00
C GLY A 105 5.70 7.64 -4.73
N GLU A 106 6.58 7.64 -5.72
CA GLU A 106 6.87 8.80 -6.57
C GLU A 106 6.47 8.53 -8.02
N LEU A 107 5.16 8.55 -8.27
CA LEU A 107 4.60 8.36 -9.60
C LEU A 107 3.69 9.52 -10.02
N PRO A 108 3.39 9.64 -11.33
CA PRO A 108 2.25 10.40 -11.81
C PRO A 108 0.95 9.94 -11.17
N LEU A 109 -0.01 10.86 -11.03
CA LEU A 109 -1.26 10.63 -10.33
C LEU A 109 -2.10 9.52 -11.00
N GLU A 110 -2.07 9.48 -12.32
CA GLU A 110 -2.78 8.53 -13.17
C GLU A 110 -2.33 7.08 -12.91
N GLU A 111 -1.04 6.89 -12.66
CA GLU A 111 -0.48 5.56 -12.35
C GLU A 111 -0.98 5.06 -10.99
N PHE A 112 -1.04 5.93 -9.99
CA PHE A 112 -1.65 5.58 -8.70
C PHE A 112 -3.10 5.14 -8.85
N VAL A 113 -3.90 5.84 -9.67
CA VAL A 113 -5.30 5.47 -9.91
C VAL A 113 -5.41 4.06 -10.49
N LYS A 114 -4.59 3.73 -11.49
CA LYS A 114 -4.57 2.39 -12.10
C LYS A 114 -4.22 1.31 -11.08
N ILE A 115 -3.17 1.53 -10.27
CA ILE A 115 -2.77 0.59 -9.22
C ILE A 115 -3.91 0.38 -8.22
N ILE A 116 -4.48 1.46 -7.68
CA ILE A 116 -5.55 1.41 -6.67
C ILE A 116 -6.78 0.65 -7.20
N GLN A 117 -7.20 0.92 -8.44
CA GLN A 117 -8.34 0.26 -9.07
C GLN A 117 -8.09 -1.23 -9.35
N SER A 118 -6.84 -1.63 -9.55
CA SER A 118 -6.46 -3.02 -9.84
C SER A 118 -6.41 -3.93 -8.61
N ILE A 119 -6.42 -3.36 -7.39
CA ILE A 119 -6.39 -4.11 -6.14
C ILE A 119 -7.75 -4.76 -5.92
N LYS A 120 -7.78 -6.10 -5.85
CA LYS A 120 -8.98 -6.89 -5.56
C LYS A 120 -9.13 -7.19 -4.08
#